data_AF-A0ABD0QG69-F1
#
_entry.id   AF-A0ABD0QG69-F1
#
_cell.length_a   1.000
_cell.length_b   1.000
_cell.length_c   1.000
_cell.angle_alpha   90.00
_cell.angle_beta   90.00
_cell.angle_gamma   90.00
#
_symmetry.space_group_name_H-M   'P 1'
#
loop_
_entity.id
_entity.type
_entity.pdbx_description
1 polymer ?
#
loop_
_entity_poly.entity_id
_entity_poly.type
_entity_poly.pdbx_seq_one_letter_code
_entity_poly.pdbx_strand_id
1 'polypeptide(L)'
;VIANVFFKGELSNTMHVIITLVIVSATTAISLSYDCLGIVLELNGVLSAIPLMFIFPAACFLKLSDNRWFRGENLIPSIILVAGVCVMIIGLIMMVLFPQDCSHGAEMFYCSVSNTSVPSTTLPNS
;
A
#
# COMPACT_ATOMS: atom_id res chain seq x y z
N VAL A 1 -17.70 -9.37 7.71
CA VAL A 1 -18.12 -9.36 9.14
C VAL A 1 -18.20 -7.95 9.74
N ILE A 2 -17.20 -7.08 9.53
CA ILE A 2 -17.17 -5.70 10.07
C ILE A 2 -18.24 -4.80 9.43
N ALA A 3 -18.43 -4.91 8.11
CA ALA A 3 -19.50 -4.20 7.38
C ALA A 3 -20.91 -4.59 7.87
N ASN A 4 -21.12 -5.86 8.23
CA ASN A 4 -22.40 -6.38 8.72
C ASN A 4 -22.71 -5.93 10.18
N VAL A 5 -21.68 -5.57 10.95
CA VAL A 5 -21.82 -5.07 12.33
C VAL A 5 -22.05 -3.56 12.36
N PHE A 6 -21.47 -2.81 11.43
CA PHE A 6 -21.66 -1.35 11.31
C PHE A 6 -22.91 -0.97 10.49
N PHE A 7 -23.21 -1.70 9.42
CA PHE A 7 -24.43 -1.52 8.63
C PHE A 7 -25.51 -2.49 9.11
N LYS A 8 -26.25 -2.04 10.12
CA LYS A 8 -27.32 -2.77 10.81
C LYS A 8 -28.65 -2.76 10.05
N GLY A 9 -28.61 -2.69 8.72
CA GLY A 9 -29.79 -2.60 7.86
C GLY A 9 -29.50 -3.19 6.48
N GLU A 10 -30.47 -3.94 5.95
CA GLU A 10 -30.43 -4.65 4.67
C GLU A 10 -29.65 -3.87 3.60
N LEU A 11 -28.45 -4.36 3.28
CA LEU A 11 -27.53 -3.69 2.35
C LEU A 11 -28.13 -3.83 0.95
N SER A 12 -28.88 -2.82 0.53
CA SER A 12 -29.51 -2.77 -0.80
C SER A 12 -28.50 -3.14 -1.87
N ASN A 13 -28.89 -3.96 -2.85
CA ASN A 13 -28.04 -4.41 -3.96
C ASN A 13 -27.24 -3.25 -4.59
N THR A 14 -27.84 -2.06 -4.67
CA THR A 14 -27.21 -0.84 -5.17
C THR A 14 -26.02 -0.39 -4.34
N MET A 15 -26.09 -0.42 -3.00
CA MET A 15 -24.97 -0.06 -2.12
C MET A 15 -23.81 -1.05 -2.27
N HIS A 16 -24.13 -2.33 -2.42
CA HIS A 16 -23.12 -3.37 -2.61
C HIS A 16 -22.35 -3.14 -3.93
N VAL A 17 -23.07 -2.83 -5.00
CA VAL A 17 -22.49 -2.50 -6.31
C VAL A 17 -21.64 -1.23 -6.25
N ILE A 18 -22.10 -0.17 -5.58
CA ILE A 18 -21.34 1.08 -5.42
C ILE A 18 -20.02 0.82 -4.69
N ILE A 19 -20.04 0.05 -3.61
CA ILE A 19 -18.82 -0.27 -2.84
C ILE A 19 -17.83 -1.06 -3.70
N THR A 20 -18.30 -2.07 -4.42
CA THR A 20 -17.45 -2.84 -5.33
C THR A 20 -16.85 -1.94 -6.41
N LEU A 21 -17.64 -1.04 -7.00
CA LEU A 21 -17.16 -0.11 -8.03
C LEU A 21 -16.10 0.85 -7.48
N VAL A 22 -16.27 1.37 -6.26
CA VAL A 22 -15.29 2.24 -5.61
C VAL A 22 -13.98 1.50 -5.35
N ILE A 23 -14.04 0.26 -4.85
CA ILE A 23 -12.83 -0.54 -4.60
C ILE A 23 -12.09 -0.82 -5.91
N VAL A 24 -12.82 -1.25 -6.95
CA VAL A 24 -12.22 -1.56 -8.26
C VAL A 24 -11.60 -0.32 -8.88
N SER A 25 -12.34 0.79 -8.94
CA SER A 25 -11.84 2.05 -9.50
C SER A 25 -10.61 2.59 -8.75
N ALA A 26 -10.60 2.52 -7.42
CA ALA A 26 -9.43 2.89 -6.62
C ALA A 26 -8.24 1.97 -6.93
N THR A 27 -8.44 0.66 -6.99
CA THR A 27 -7.39 -0.32 -7.31
C THR A 27 -6.85 -0.09 -8.72
N THR A 28 -7.71 0.18 -9.70
CA THR A 28 -7.32 0.50 -11.07
C THR A 28 -6.55 1.82 -11.16
N ALA A 29 -6.97 2.85 -10.44
CA ALA A 29 -6.25 4.12 -10.37
C ALA A 29 -4.85 3.93 -9.78
N ILE A 30 -4.71 3.11 -8.72
CA ILE A 30 -3.43 2.75 -8.10
C ILE A 30 -2.56 1.98 -9.10
N SER A 31 -3.09 0.98 -9.81
CA SER A 31 -2.33 0.26 -10.84
C SER A 31 -1.87 1.13 -12.00
N LEU A 32 -2.64 2.17 -12.37
CA LEU A 32 -2.24 3.12 -13.43
C LEU A 32 -1.23 4.17 -12.95
N SER A 33 -1.25 4.50 -11.65
CA SER A 33 -0.33 5.49 -11.06
C SER A 33 0.98 4.87 -10.58
N TYR A 34 0.97 3.58 -10.23
CA TYR A 34 2.13 2.84 -9.75
C TYR A 34 2.37 1.62 -10.64
N ASP A 35 3.18 1.80 -11.68
CA ASP A 35 3.56 0.74 -12.62
C ASP A 35 4.42 -0.36 -11.95
N CYS A 36 5.08 -0.01 -10.83
CA CYS A 36 5.92 -0.93 -10.09
C CYS A 36 5.19 -1.70 -9.00
N LEU A 37 5.26 -3.03 -9.07
CA LEU A 37 4.68 -3.94 -8.08
C LEU A 37 5.26 -3.77 -6.66
N GLY A 38 6.48 -3.23 -6.53
CA GLY A 38 7.17 -3.05 -5.24
C GLY A 38 6.49 -2.03 -4.32
N ILE A 39 6.06 -0.90 -4.87
CA ILE A 39 5.46 0.21 -4.10
C ILE A 39 4.05 -0.15 -3.60
N VAL A 40 3.31 -0.96 -4.37
CA VAL A 40 1.99 -1.46 -3.98
C VAL A 40 2.08 -2.54 -2.90
N LEU A 41 3.14 -3.36 -2.90
CA LEU A 41 3.39 -4.33 -1.82
C LEU A 41 3.76 -3.63 -0.51
N GLU A 42 4.58 -2.58 -0.58
CA GLU A 42 4.94 -1.76 0.58
C GLU A 42 3.71 -1.05 1.17
N LEU A 43 2.88 -0.44 0.31
CA LEU A 43 1.63 0.19 0.70
C LEU A 43 0.65 -0.81 1.33
N ASN A 44 0.51 -2.01 0.76
CA ASN A 44 -0.37 -3.03 1.31
C ASN A 44 0.14 -3.51 2.68
N GLY A 45 1.46 -3.62 2.86
CA GLY A 45 2.08 -3.90 4.15
C GLY A 45 1.76 -2.85 5.20
N VAL A 46 2.02 -1.57 4.89
CA VAL A 46 1.81 -0.45 5.84
C VAL A 46 0.33 -0.22 6.13
N LEU A 47 -0.54 -0.27 5.12
CA LEU A 47 -1.95 0.07 5.24
C LEU A 47 -2.84 -1.10 5.69
N SER A 48 -2.43 -2.36 5.49
CA SER A 48 -3.22 -3.54 5.85
C SER A 48 -2.62 -4.28 7.05
N ALA A 49 -1.35 -4.66 6.99
CA ALA A 49 -0.76 -5.55 8.00
C ALA A 49 -0.56 -4.84 9.35
N ILE A 50 -0.03 -3.62 9.34
CA ILE A 50 0.25 -2.84 10.56
C ILE A 50 -1.03 -2.50 11.34
N PRO A 51 -2.09 -1.91 10.74
CA PRO A 51 -3.31 -1.61 11.48
C PRO A 51 -4.04 -2.88 11.94
N LEU A 52 -4.05 -3.96 11.15
CA LEU A 52 -4.67 -5.21 11.62
C LEU A 52 -3.92 -5.82 12.81
N MET A 53 -2.59 -5.74 12.85
CA MET A 53 -1.80 -6.30 13.94
C MET A 53 -1.81 -5.43 15.21
N PHE A 54 -1.76 -4.11 15.07
CA PHE A 54 -1.61 -3.20 16.22
C PHE A 54 -2.92 -2.55 16.65
N ILE A 55 -3.80 -2.18 15.71
CA ILE A 55 -5.03 -1.42 16.00
C ILE A 55 -6.17 -2.37 16.36
N PHE A 56 -6.28 -3.53 15.71
CA PHE A 56 -7.35 -4.49 16.00
C PHE A 56 -7.35 -5.02 17.45
N PRO A 57 -6.23 -5.57 18.00
CA PRO A 57 -6.22 -6.05 19.38
C PRO A 57 -6.42 -4.92 20.39
N ALA A 58 -5.87 -3.73 20.14
CA ALA A 58 -6.05 -2.56 20.99
C ALA A 58 -7.51 -2.07 20.98
N ALA A 59 -8.15 -2.00 19.82
CA ALA A 59 -9.53 -1.58 19.68
C ALA A 59 -10.50 -2.56 20.35
N CYS A 60 -10.26 -3.87 20.23
CA CYS A 60 -11.05 -4.89 20.93
C CYS A 60 -10.90 -4.76 22.45
N PHE A 61 -9.69 -4.53 22.95
CA PHE A 61 -9.42 -4.37 24.38
C PHE A 61 -10.04 -3.09 24.95
N LEU A 62 -9.87 -1.95 24.26
CA LEU A 62 -10.48 -0.68 24.65
C LEU A 62 -12.01 -0.77 24.62
N LYS A 63 -12.60 -1.39 23.59
CA LYS A 63 -14.07 -1.51 23.47
C LYS A 63 -14.71 -2.41 24.55
N LEU A 64 -13.98 -3.38 25.10
CA LEU A 64 -14.45 -4.22 26.22
C LEU A 64 -14.20 -3.58 27.60
N SER A 65 -13.22 -2.67 27.69
CA SER A 65 -12.93 -1.93 28.91
C SER A 65 -13.93 -0.78 29.04
N ASP A 66 -15.05 -0.95 29.73
CA ASP A 66 -16.13 0.06 29.86
C ASP A 66 -15.69 1.39 30.54
N ASN A 67 -14.43 1.49 30.98
CA ASN A 67 -13.92 2.57 31.81
C ASN A 67 -12.90 3.47 31.08
N ARG A 68 -13.18 4.79 31.09
CA ARG A 68 -12.34 5.93 30.67
C ARG A 68 -10.97 5.57 30.05
N TRP A 69 -10.79 5.89 28.77
CA TRP A 69 -9.56 5.69 27.95
C TRP A 69 -8.26 6.16 28.59
N PHE A 70 -8.35 7.08 29.57
CA PHE A 70 -7.22 7.72 30.24
C PHE A 70 -7.12 7.40 31.74
N ARG A 71 -7.76 6.33 32.22
CA ARG A 71 -7.49 5.80 33.57
C ARG A 71 -6.41 4.72 33.45
N GLY A 72 -5.40 4.78 34.33
CA GLY A 72 -4.07 4.17 34.17
C GLY A 72 -4.00 2.69 33.75
N GLU A 73 -5.08 1.93 33.91
CA GLU A 73 -5.18 0.52 33.53
C GLU A 73 -5.24 0.29 32.00
N ASN A 74 -5.69 1.30 31.23
CA ASN A 74 -5.79 1.21 29.75
C ASN A 74 -4.62 1.90 29.01
N LEU A 75 -3.54 2.28 29.71
CA LEU A 75 -2.43 3.01 29.10
C LEU A 75 -1.64 2.16 28.10
N ILE A 76 -1.38 0.89 28.43
CA ILE A 76 -0.64 -0.05 27.56
C ILE A 76 -1.31 -0.22 26.18
N PRO A 77 -2.61 -0.57 26.07
CA PRO A 77 -3.28 -0.69 24.77
C PRO A 77 -3.40 0.66 24.04
N SER A 78 -3.54 1.76 24.78
CA SER A 78 -3.55 3.11 24.18
C SER A 78 -2.19 3.49 23.58
N ILE A 79 -1.08 3.15 24.23
CA ILE A 79 0.28 3.40 23.72
C ILE A 79 0.54 2.57 22.47
N ILE A 80 0.14 1.28 22.47
CA ILE A 80 0.27 0.39 21.32
C ILE A 80 -0.53 0.91 20.12
N LEU A 81 -1.75 1.41 20.35
CA LEU A 81 -2.57 2.02 19.30
C LEU A 81 -1.92 3.27 18.72
N VAL A 82 -1.45 4.19 19.58
CA VAL A 82 -0.76 5.43 19.15
C VAL A 82 0.53 5.09 18.39
N ALA A 83 1.33 4.13 18.88
CA ALA A 83 2.54 3.68 18.21
C ALA A 83 2.24 3.10 16.83
N GLY A 84 1.21 2.25 16.69
CA GLY A 84 0.77 1.71 15.41
C GLY A 84 0.38 2.80 14.41
N VAL A 85 -0.35 3.83 14.86
CA VAL A 85 -0.71 5.00 14.04
C VAL A 85 0.53 5.80 13.63
N CYS A 86 1.47 6.05 14.55
CA CYS A 86 2.72 6.74 14.25
C CYS A 86 3.55 5.99 13.19
N VAL A 87 3.72 4.67 13.35
CA VAL A 87 4.47 3.84 12.39
C VAL A 87 3.79 3.85 11.02
N MET A 88 2.46 3.80 10.97
CA MET A 88 1.71 3.92 9.71
C MET A 88 1.95 5.27 9.02
N ILE A 89 1.88 6.39 9.77
CA ILE A 89 2.13 7.73 9.22
C ILE A 89 3.57 7.88 8.73
N ILE A 90 4.55 7.42 9.52
CA ILE A 90 5.97 7.49 9.15
C ILE A 90 6.23 6.65 7.89
N GLY A 91 5.70 5.43 7.81
CA GLY A 91 5.82 4.58 6.63
C GLY A 91 5.24 5.23 5.37
N LEU A 92 4.09 5.89 5.50
CA LEU A 92 3.44 6.58 4.39
C LEU A 92 4.22 7.83 3.95
N ILE A 93 4.82 8.57 4.89
CA ILE A 93 5.71 9.70 4.58
C ILE A 93 6.96 9.22 3.86
N MET A 94 7.61 8.16 4.35
CA MET A 94 8.83 7.62 3.72
C MET A 94 8.57 7.15 2.30
N MET A 95 7.44 6.48 2.07
CA MET A 95 6.99 6.03 0.75
C MET A 95 6.77 7.20 -0.23
N VAL A 96 6.23 8.33 0.24
CA VAL A 96 5.97 9.51 -0.60
C VAL A 96 7.24 10.35 -0.84
N LEU A 97 8.13 10.43 0.15
CA LEU A 97 9.30 11.30 0.10
C LEU A 97 10.49 10.66 -0.64
N PHE A 98 10.57 9.33 -0.65
CA PHE A 98 11.57 8.56 -1.40
C PHE A 98 10.86 7.62 -2.39
N PRO A 99 10.25 8.15 -3.45
CA PRO A 99 9.81 7.30 -4.55
C PRO A 99 11.07 6.57 -5.05
N GLN A 100 11.13 5.25 -4.89
CA GLN A 100 12.14 4.47 -5.60
C GLN A 100 11.90 4.75 -7.08
N ASP A 101 12.90 5.33 -7.76
CA ASP A 101 12.86 5.68 -9.17
C ASP A 101 12.66 4.41 -9.99
N CYS A 102 11.40 4.03 -10.10
CA CYS A 102 11.00 2.82 -10.75
C CYS A 102 10.93 3.15 -12.23
N SER A 103 12.11 3.16 -12.85
CA SER A 103 12.30 3.53 -14.24
C SER A 103 11.75 2.42 -15.13
N HIS A 104 10.49 2.59 -15.52
CA HIS A 104 9.86 1.80 -16.54
C HIS A 104 10.69 1.94 -17.84
N GLY A 105 11.45 0.91 -18.18
CA GLY A 105 12.33 0.92 -19.35
C GLY A 105 13.73 1.48 -19.11
N ALA A 106 14.26 1.45 -17.88
CA ALA A 106 15.71 1.50 -17.71
C ALA A 106 16.33 0.33 -18.50
N GLU A 107 16.95 0.66 -19.62
CA GLU A 107 17.73 -0.29 -20.39
C GLU A 107 18.79 -0.91 -19.47
N MET A 108 18.76 -2.23 -19.40
CA MET A 108 19.69 -3.01 -18.59
C MET A 108 21.10 -2.71 -19.12
N PHE A 109 22.14 -2.69 -18.27
CA PHE A 109 23.50 -2.27 -18.67
C PHE A 109 24.02 -2.93 -19.97
N TYR A 110 23.53 -4.13 -20.29
CA TYR A 110 23.87 -4.87 -21.50
C TYR A 110 23.13 -4.42 -22.79
N CYS A 111 22.06 -3.63 -22.70
CA CYS A 111 21.34 -3.04 -23.84
C CYS A 111 22.08 -1.83 -24.44
N SER A 112 22.93 -1.15 -23.66
CA SER A 112 23.82 -0.08 -24.15
C SER A 112 25.11 -0.65 -24.77
N VAL A 113 24.99 -1.70 -25.60
CA VAL A 113 26.06 -2.14 -26.51
C VAL A 113 25.61 -1.84 -27.93
N SER A 114 25.80 -0.58 -28.33
CA SER A 114 25.79 -0.18 -29.74
C SER A 114 26.96 0.75 -29.99
N ASN A 115 28.13 0.15 -30.27
CA ASN A 115 29.09 0.56 -31.31
C ASN A 115 30.52 -0.02 -31.13
N THR A 116 30.68 -1.34 -30.88
CA THR A 116 32.00 -1.97 -31.09
C THR A 116 31.92 -3.40 -31.64
N SER A 117 31.65 -3.51 -32.94
CA SER A 117 32.05 -4.56 -33.92
C SER A 117 31.01 -4.49 -35.06
N VAL A 118 31.31 -4.13 -36.31
CA VAL A 118 32.36 -4.60 -37.22
C VAL A 118 32.53 -3.54 -38.34
N PRO A 119 33.74 -3.08 -38.73
CA PRO A 119 33.93 -2.48 -40.03
C PRO A 119 33.94 -3.62 -41.06
N SER A 120 32.80 -3.89 -41.69
CA SER A 120 32.75 -4.71 -42.90
C SER A 120 33.34 -3.89 -44.06
N THR A 121 34.66 -3.79 -44.12
CA THR A 121 35.37 -3.45 -45.35
C THR A 121 35.15 -4.58 -46.35
N THR A 122 34.11 -4.45 -47.17
CA THR A 122 34.03 -5.08 -48.49
C THR A 122 33.73 -3.97 -49.49
N LEU A 123 34.80 -3.35 -50.01
CA LEU A 123 34.80 -2.54 -51.24
C LEU A 123 34.66 -3.48 -52.47
N PRO A 124 34.35 -2.99 -53.68
CA PRO A 124 33.43 -3.62 -54.60
C PRO A 124 34.15 -4.39 -55.72
N ASN A 125 33.34 -5.09 -56.49
CA ASN A 125 33.64 -5.68 -57.78
C ASN A 125 34.41 -4.75 -58.75
N SER A 126 35.71 -4.99 -58.98
CA SER A 126 36.40 -5.17 -60.28
C SER A 126 37.92 -5.11 -60.15
#